data_AF-A0A5B6VXI8-F1
#
_entry.id   AF-A0A5B6VXI8-F1
#
_cell.length_a   1.000
_cell.length_b   1.000
_cell.length_c   1.000
_cell.angle_alpha   90.00
_cell.angle_beta   90.00
_cell.angle_gamma   90.00
#
_symmetry.space_group_name_H-M   'P 1'
#
loop_
_entity.id
_entity.type
_entity.pdbx_description
1 polymer ?
#
loop_
_entity_poly.entity_id
_entity_poly.type
_entity_poly.pdbx_seq_one_letter_code
_entity_poly.pdbx_strand_id
1 'polypeptide(L)'
;MELPFDEFDLILGMDWLVKHRGNLDCAAKRMVLKTPEDEEVIVIGERRNYLSNVISALRAEKLVRKGCEVFIAYVNSTDADNLSVENVRTVKEFSDVFPEELSGSPPNREVKFGIELLPAMTPVFIAPYRMAPNELVELKA
;
A
#
# COMPACT_ATOMS: atom_id res chain seq x y z
N MET A 1 13.31 -1.10 -10.00
CA MET A 1 12.48 0.11 -9.92
C MET A 1 11.69 -0.05 -8.63
N GLU A 2 12.23 0.48 -7.53
CA GLU A 2 11.50 0.51 -6.26
C GLU A 2 10.48 1.63 -6.38
N LEU A 3 9.19 1.31 -6.32
CA LEU A 3 8.14 2.31 -6.25
C LEU A 3 8.23 2.92 -4.85
N PRO A 4 8.37 4.26 -4.70
CA PRO A 4 8.50 4.91 -3.41
C PRO A 4 7.11 4.98 -2.76
N PHE A 5 6.64 3.85 -2.24
CA PHE A 5 5.47 3.78 -1.37
C PHE A 5 5.91 3.78 0.10
N ASP A 6 6.83 4.68 0.47
CA ASP A 6 7.28 4.82 1.87
C ASP A 6 6.17 5.36 2.80
N GLU A 7 5.01 5.77 2.27
CA GLU A 7 3.92 6.37 3.04
C GLU A 7 2.65 5.50 3.21
N PHE A 8 2.48 4.41 2.46
CA PHE A 8 1.21 3.65 2.52
C PHE A 8 1.40 2.14 2.43
N ASP A 9 0.83 1.44 3.41
CA ASP A 9 0.64 -0.01 3.37
C ASP A 9 -0.64 -0.34 2.57
N LEU A 10 -0.49 -1.02 1.43
CA LEU A 10 -1.62 -1.50 0.63
C LEU A 10 -2.06 -2.89 1.10
N ILE A 11 -3.28 -2.99 1.64
CA ILE A 11 -3.90 -4.28 1.99
C ILE A 11 -4.81 -4.70 0.84
N LEU A 12 -4.43 -5.77 0.14
CA LEU A 12 -5.21 -6.34 -0.94
C LEU A 12 -6.24 -7.33 -0.39
N GLY A 13 -7.50 -7.14 -0.77
CA GLY A 13 -8.61 -8.02 -0.39
C GLY A 13 -8.52 -9.41 -1.04
N MET A 14 -9.21 -10.39 -0.45
CA MET A 14 -9.25 -11.77 -0.95
C MET A 14 -9.94 -11.87 -2.32
N ASP A 15 -10.96 -11.06 -2.55
CA ASP A 15 -11.65 -10.89 -3.83
C ASP A 15 -10.70 -10.45 -4.94
N TRP A 16 -9.84 -9.46 -4.66
CA TRP A 16 -8.83 -8.99 -5.59
C TRP A 16 -7.80 -10.08 -5.90
N LEU A 17 -7.33 -10.81 -4.88
CA LEU A 17 -6.42 -11.94 -5.03
C LEU A 17 -7.02 -13.08 -5.86
N VAL A 18 -8.28 -13.44 -5.61
CA VAL A 18 -8.99 -14.47 -6.38
C VAL A 18 -9.11 -14.07 -7.84
N LYS A 19 -9.47 -12.80 -8.11
CA LYS A 19 -9.57 -12.27 -9.46
C LYS A 19 -8.26 -12.42 -10.24
N HIS A 20 -7.12 -12.14 -9.59
CA HIS A 20 -5.79 -12.18 -10.20
C HIS A 20 -5.07 -13.52 -9.97
N ARG A 21 -5.80 -14.57 -9.55
CA ARG A 21 -5.26 -15.92 -9.31
C ARG A 21 -4.00 -15.90 -8.43
N GLY A 22 -4.03 -15.06 -7.40
CA GLY A 22 -2.93 -14.83 -6.48
C GLY A 22 -2.50 -16.10 -5.77
N ASN A 23 -1.23 -16.47 -5.91
CA ASN A 23 -0.60 -17.57 -5.20
C ASN A 23 0.47 -17.02 -4.25
N LEU A 24 0.23 -17.16 -2.96
CA LEU A 24 1.13 -16.68 -1.91
C LEU A 24 1.94 -17.84 -1.33
N ASP A 25 3.26 -17.77 -1.54
CA ASP A 25 4.25 -18.63 -0.88
C ASP A 25 4.87 -17.85 0.28
N CYS A 26 4.33 -18.06 1.49
CA CYS A 26 4.78 -17.40 2.71
C CYS A 26 6.20 -17.80 3.11
N ALA A 27 6.58 -19.06 2.89
CA ALA A 27 7.90 -19.57 3.27
C ALA A 27 8.98 -18.95 2.40
N ALA A 28 8.71 -18.85 1.10
CA ALA A 28 9.57 -18.09 0.24
C ALA A 28 9.47 -16.60 0.58
N LYS A 29 8.29 -16.03 0.87
CA LYS A 29 7.95 -14.59 0.73
C LYS A 29 7.84 -14.19 -0.75
N ARG A 30 7.03 -14.92 -1.52
CA ARG A 30 6.75 -14.62 -2.93
C ARG A 30 5.26 -14.68 -3.15
N MET A 31 4.78 -13.78 -3.98
CA MET A 31 3.42 -13.75 -4.45
C MET A 31 3.43 -13.75 -5.98
N VAL A 32 2.70 -14.68 -6.57
CA VAL A 32 2.51 -14.75 -8.02
C VAL A 32 1.09 -14.27 -8.31
N LEU A 33 0.97 -13.37 -9.26
CA LEU A 33 -0.28 -12.81 -9.75
C LEU A 33 -0.38 -13.07 -11.25
N LYS A 34 -1.59 -13.16 -11.75
CA LYS A 34 -1.86 -13.15 -13.19
C LYS A 34 -2.47 -11.84 -13.62
N THR A 35 -1.93 -11.27 -14.69
CA THR A 35 -2.59 -10.15 -15.37
C THR A 35 -3.84 -10.66 -16.08
N PRO A 36 -4.73 -9.75 -16.52
CA PRO A 36 -5.89 -10.12 -17.32
C PRO A 36 -5.52 -10.72 -18.68
N GLU A 37 -4.29 -10.49 -19.14
CA GLU A 37 -3.69 -11.10 -20.33
C GLU A 37 -3.04 -12.48 -20.03
N ASP A 38 -3.26 -13.03 -18.83
CA ASP A 38 -2.73 -14.29 -18.28
C ASP A 38 -1.20 -14.33 -18.13
N GLU A 39 -0.53 -13.17 -18.16
CA GLU A 39 0.91 -13.05 -17.88
C GLU A 39 1.19 -13.12 -16.39
N GLU A 40 2.30 -13.75 -16.01
CA GLU A 40 2.69 -13.91 -14.60
C GLU A 40 3.48 -12.69 -14.09
N VAL A 41 2.95 -12.05 -13.06
CA VAL A 41 3.64 -11.01 -12.28
C VAL A 41 4.12 -11.63 -10.97
N ILE A 42 5.43 -11.61 -10.74
CA ILE A 42 6.04 -12.15 -9.52
C ILE A 42 6.44 -10.99 -8.61
N VAL A 43 5.77 -10.89 -7.47
CA VAL A 43 6.11 -9.97 -6.38
C VAL A 43 6.94 -10.73 -5.35
N ILE A 44 8.12 -10.22 -5.05
CA ILE A 44 9.04 -10.82 -4.08
C ILE A 44 9.10 -9.88 -2.89
N GLY A 45 8.66 -10.35 -1.72
CA GLY A 45 8.77 -9.57 -0.48
C GLY A 45 10.24 -9.39 -0.10
N GLU A 46 10.52 -8.42 0.78
CA GLU A 46 11.89 -8.14 1.22
C GLU A 46 12.52 -9.40 1.85
N ARG A 47 13.56 -9.89 1.18
CA ARG A 47 14.34 -11.06 1.58
C ARG A 47 15.77 -10.61 1.74
N ARG A 48 16.36 -10.85 2.92
CA ARG A 48 17.79 -10.62 3.15
C ARG A 48 18.72 -11.42 2.21
N ASN A 49 18.20 -12.45 1.52
CA ASN A 49 19.00 -13.48 0.83
C ASN A 49 18.59 -13.77 -0.63
N TYR A 50 17.67 -13.03 -1.25
CA TYR A 50 17.34 -13.24 -2.67
C TYR A 50 18.14 -12.26 -3.52
N LEU A 51 19.13 -12.78 -4.24
CA LEU A 51 19.91 -12.07 -5.26
C LEU A 51 20.61 -10.81 -4.73
N SER A 52 21.77 -11.02 -4.11
CA SER A 52 22.78 -10.02 -3.71
C SER A 52 23.37 -9.16 -4.85
N ASN A 53 22.66 -9.03 -5.97
CA ASN A 53 23.04 -8.18 -7.11
C ASN A 53 22.69 -6.70 -6.86
N VAL A 54 21.88 -6.42 -5.83
CA VAL A 54 21.70 -5.06 -5.30
C VAL A 54 22.91 -4.74 -4.44
N ILE A 55 23.68 -3.74 -4.88
CA ILE A 55 24.85 -3.25 -4.17
C ILE A 55 24.55 -1.85 -3.63
N SER A 56 25.15 -1.49 -2.49
CA SER A 56 25.06 -0.11 -1.99
C SER A 56 25.75 0.87 -2.95
N ALA A 57 25.34 2.13 -2.91
CA ALA A 57 25.95 3.21 -3.69
C ALA A 57 27.48 3.29 -3.48
N LEU A 58 27.94 3.13 -2.23
CA LEU A 58 29.38 3.09 -1.90
C LEU A 58 30.13 1.95 -2.59
N ARG A 59 29.49 0.77 -2.68
CA ARG A 59 30.08 -0.41 -3.34
C ARG A 59 30.08 -0.25 -4.85
N ALA A 60 29.05 0.39 -5.43
CA ALA A 60 28.99 0.78 -6.82
C ALA A 60 30.12 1.78 -7.17
N GLU A 61 30.30 2.83 -6.37
CA GLU A 61 31.38 3.82 -6.54
C GLU A 61 32.76 3.17 -6.52
N LYS A 62 32.99 2.23 -5.60
CA LYS A 62 34.25 1.48 -5.51
C LYS A 62 34.51 0.60 -6.74
N LEU A 63 33.46 0.05 -7.36
CA LEU A 63 33.59 -0.76 -8.58
C LEU A 63 33.88 0.12 -9.80
N VAL A 64 33.25 1.29 -9.90
CA VAL A 64 33.56 2.29 -10.94
C VAL A 64 35.03 2.71 -10.85
N ARG A 65 35.53 3.01 -9.64
CA ARG A 65 36.94 3.36 -9.41
C ARG A 65 37.93 2.23 -9.79
N LYS A 66 37.47 0.98 -9.81
CA LYS A 66 38.26 -0.18 -10.24
C LYS A 66 38.22 -0.43 -11.75
N GLY A 67 37.52 0.40 -12.52
CA GLY A 67 37.39 0.27 -13.96
C GLY A 67 36.28 -0.68 -14.42
N CYS A 68 35.32 -1.03 -13.56
CA CYS A 68 34.14 -1.78 -14.00
C CYS A 68 33.23 -0.89 -14.86
N GLU A 69 32.79 -1.42 -16.00
CA GLU A 69 31.80 -0.77 -16.85
C GLU A 69 30.44 -0.70 -16.14
N VAL A 70 29.80 0.47 -16.20
CA VAL A 70 28.49 0.71 -15.60
C VAL A 70 27.53 1.17 -16.68
N PHE A 71 26.36 0.54 -16.71
CA PHE A 71 25.26 0.90 -17.58
C PHE A 71 24.14 1.48 -16.72
N ILE A 72 23.63 2.64 -17.11
CA ILE A 72 22.45 3.25 -16.51
C ILE A 72 21.28 2.92 -17.43
N ALA A 73 20.34 2.12 -16.95
CA ALA A 73 19.06 1.93 -17.60
C ALA A 73 18.08 2.96 -16.99
N TYR A 74 17.50 3.80 -17.83
CA TYR A 74 16.38 4.64 -17.45
C TYR A 74 15.14 4.11 -18.16
N VAL A 75 14.02 4.03 -17.44
CA VAL A 75 12.73 3.68 -18.01
C VAL A 75 12.01 5.00 -18.24
N ASN A 76 11.77 5.34 -19.51
CA ASN A 76 10.97 6.49 -19.86
C ASN A 76 9.56 6.01 -20.21
N SER A 77 8.61 6.24 -19.31
CA SER A 77 7.20 5.99 -19.62
C SER A 77 6.74 7.09 -20.58
N THR A 78 6.57 6.75 -21.85
CA THR A 78 6.06 7.67 -22.89
C THR A 78 4.55 7.89 -22.78
N ASP A 79 3.85 7.12 -21.95
CA ASP A 79 2.41 7.23 -21.72
C ASP A 79 2.08 8.22 -20.58
N ALA A 80 2.92 9.25 -20.41
CA ALA A 80 2.77 10.28 -19.39
C ALA A 80 1.73 11.36 -19.75
N ASP A 81 0.91 11.14 -20.77
CA ASP A 81 -0.28 11.95 -21.01
C ASP A 81 -1.38 11.48 -20.05
N ASN A 82 -1.34 12.02 -18.84
CA ASN A 82 -2.45 12.02 -17.87
C ASN A 82 -2.93 10.63 -17.38
N LEU A 83 -2.04 9.81 -16.82
CA LEU A 83 -2.51 8.72 -15.94
C LEU A 83 -2.97 9.34 -14.61
N SER A 84 -4.18 9.92 -14.58
CA SER A 84 -4.89 10.17 -13.31
C SER A 84 -4.98 8.84 -12.56
N VAL A 85 -5.03 8.89 -11.22
CA VAL A 85 -5.19 7.67 -10.39
C VAL A 85 -6.41 6.85 -10.86
N GLU A 86 -7.43 7.52 -11.40
CA GLU A 86 -8.62 6.94 -12.02
C GLU A 86 -8.33 6.05 -13.25
N ASN A 87 -7.21 6.27 -13.95
CA ASN A 87 -6.79 5.48 -15.11
C ASN A 87 -6.06 4.18 -14.72
N VAL A 88 -5.70 4.01 -13.45
CA VAL A 88 -5.20 2.73 -12.94
C VAL A 88 -6.33 1.72 -13.04
N ARG A 89 -6.12 0.62 -13.80
CA ARG A 89 -7.15 -0.40 -14.09
C ARG A 89 -7.91 -0.86 -12.84
N THR A 90 -7.21 -1.05 -11.73
CA THR A 90 -7.79 -1.42 -10.43
C THR A 90 -8.67 -0.31 -9.83
N VAL A 91 -8.21 0.94 -9.84
CA VAL A 91 -8.97 2.08 -9.31
C VAL A 91 -10.23 2.31 -10.16
N LYS A 92 -10.11 2.18 -11.49
CA LYS A 92 -11.24 2.28 -12.40
C LYS A 92 -12.30 1.21 -12.17
N GLU A 93 -11.86 0.00 -11.81
CA GLU A 93 -12.77 -1.11 -11.53
C GLU A 93 -13.50 -0.96 -10.19
N PHE A 94 -12.85 -0.35 -9.21
CA PHE A 94 -13.38 -0.14 -7.85
C PHE A 94 -13.54 1.35 -7.54
N SER A 95 -14.04 2.14 -8.50
CA SER A 95 -14.15 3.59 -8.34
C SER A 95 -15.11 4.02 -7.22
N ASP A 96 -16.03 3.14 -6.84
CA ASP A 96 -16.94 3.27 -5.70
C ASP A 96 -16.25 3.15 -4.34
N VAL A 97 -15.10 2.46 -4.28
CA VAL A 97 -14.27 2.32 -3.07
C VAL A 97 -13.26 3.46 -2.95
N PHE A 98 -12.91 4.10 -4.06
CA PHE A 98 -11.97 5.23 -4.13
C PHE A 98 -12.63 6.53 -4.62
N PRO A 99 -13.68 7.05 -3.95
CA PRO A 99 -14.26 8.34 -4.33
C PRO A 99 -13.30 9.49 -3.96
N GLU A 100 -13.34 10.58 -4.72
CA GLU A 100 -12.52 11.77 -4.47
C GLU A 100 -12.84 12.43 -3.12
N GLU A 101 -14.09 12.31 -2.66
CA GLU A 101 -14.54 12.67 -1.32
C GLU A 101 -15.34 11.52 -0.69
N LEU A 102 -15.08 11.21 0.58
CA LEU A 102 -15.84 10.20 1.32
C LEU A 102 -17.27 10.69 1.58
N SER A 103 -18.27 10.00 1.02
CA SER A 103 -19.69 10.39 1.01
C SER A 103 -20.42 10.27 2.35
N GLY A 104 -19.69 10.14 3.46
CA GLY A 104 -20.22 10.15 4.83
C GLY A 104 -20.06 8.84 5.59
N SER A 105 -20.89 8.65 6.62
CA SER A 105 -20.82 7.47 7.48
C SER A 105 -21.07 6.19 6.67
N PRO A 106 -20.33 5.09 6.94
CA PRO A 106 -20.57 3.83 6.28
C PRO A 106 -22.03 3.37 6.48
N PRO A 107 -22.62 2.66 5.50
CA PRO A 107 -23.98 2.15 5.61
C PRO A 107 -24.14 1.27 6.85
N ASN A 108 -25.35 1.24 7.40
CA ASN A 108 -25.68 0.38 8.54
C ASN A 108 -25.33 -1.08 8.21
N ARG A 109 -24.40 -1.65 8.98
CA ARG A 109 -24.01 -3.05 8.87
C ARG A 109 -25.05 -3.92 9.57
N GLU A 110 -25.37 -5.09 9.01
CA GLU A 110 -26.27 -6.06 9.64
C GLU A 110 -25.70 -6.59 10.97
N VAL A 111 -24.37 -6.63 11.09
CA VAL A 111 -23.67 -7.08 12.29
C VAL A 111 -23.39 -5.89 13.20
N LYS A 112 -23.91 -5.96 14.43
CA LYS A 112 -23.54 -5.05 15.51
C LYS A 112 -22.25 -5.53 16.15
N PHE A 113 -21.23 -4.67 16.17
CA PHE A 113 -20.01 -4.95 16.92
C PHE A 113 -20.28 -4.70 18.42
N GLY A 114 -20.11 -5.75 19.23
CA GLY A 114 -20.12 -5.64 20.68
C GLY A 114 -18.72 -5.29 21.19
N ILE A 115 -18.62 -4.34 22.11
CA ILE A 115 -17.38 -4.14 22.88
C ILE A 115 -17.48 -5.02 24.11
N GLU A 116 -16.77 -6.15 24.10
CA GLU A 116 -16.69 -7.04 25.25
C GLU A 116 -15.78 -6.43 26.31
N LEU A 117 -16.31 -6.24 27.52
CA LEU A 117 -15.54 -5.79 28.67
C LEU A 117 -15.14 -6.99 29.51
N LEU A 118 -13.92 -6.98 30.03
CA LEU A 118 -13.51 -7.99 31.01
C LEU A 118 -14.41 -7.89 32.26
N PRO A 119 -14.72 -9.02 32.92
CA PRO A 119 -15.49 -9.02 34.15
C PRO A 119 -14.86 -8.07 35.19
N ALA A 120 -15.69 -7.24 35.83
CA ALA A 120 -15.32 -6.21 36.81
C ALA A 120 -14.68 -4.91 36.26
N MET A 121 -14.67 -4.69 34.93
CA MET A 121 -14.24 -3.40 34.37
C MET A 121 -15.32 -2.32 34.55
N THR A 122 -14.98 -1.22 35.22
CA THR A 122 -15.87 -0.06 35.39
C THR A 122 -15.66 0.97 34.26
N PRO A 123 -16.71 1.68 33.81
CA PRO A 123 -16.57 2.76 32.85
C PRO A 123 -15.55 3.81 33.31
N VAL A 124 -14.72 4.29 32.39
CA VAL A 124 -13.74 5.34 32.65
C VAL A 124 -14.40 6.69 32.39
N PHE A 125 -14.30 7.62 33.33
CA PHE A 125 -14.74 9.00 33.18
C PHE A 125 -13.53 9.94 33.26
N ILE A 126 -13.11 10.47 32.11
CA ILE A 126 -11.98 11.42 32.00
C ILE A 126 -12.55 12.78 31.60
N ALA A 127 -12.08 13.84 32.26
CA ALA A 127 -12.45 15.19 31.89
C ALA A 127 -11.89 15.54 30.49
N PRO A 128 -12.67 16.20 29.60
CA PRO A 128 -12.17 16.64 28.32
C PRO A 128 -10.94 17.55 28.47
N TYR A 129 -9.99 17.44 27.54
CA TYR A 129 -8.86 18.37 27.47
C TYR A 129 -9.35 19.80 27.23
N ARG A 130 -8.63 20.77 27.80
CA ARG A 130 -8.88 22.19 27.52
C ARG A 130 -8.33 22.51 26.14
N MET A 131 -9.21 22.88 25.21
CA MET A 131 -8.87 23.35 23.88
C MET A 131 -9.02 24.86 23.77
N ALA A 132 -8.19 25.48 22.95
CA ALA A 132 -8.31 26.89 22.61
C ALA A 132 -9.52 27.15 21.69
N PRO A 133 -10.03 28.39 21.60
CA PRO A 133 -11.22 28.69 20.80
C PRO A 133 -11.09 28.36 19.31
N ASN A 134 -9.88 28.48 18.73
CA ASN A 134 -9.60 28.13 17.33
C ASN A 134 -9.67 26.62 17.08
N GLU A 135 -9.13 25.81 17.98
CA GLU A 135 -9.20 24.34 17.92
C GLU A 135 -10.65 23.84 18.01
N LEU A 136 -11.47 24.50 18.84
CA LEU A 136 -12.91 24.18 18.94
C LEU A 136 -13.71 24.56 17.69
N VAL A 137 -13.25 25.52 16.89
CA VAL A 137 -13.86 25.87 15.60
C VAL A 137 -13.52 24.83 14.55
N GLU A 138 -12.26 24.38 14.50
CA GLU A 138 -11.83 23.30 13.60
C GLU A 138 -12.54 21.98 13.90
N LEU A 139 -12.72 21.63 15.18
CA LEU A 139 -13.35 20.36 15.57
C LEU A 139 -14.87 20.33 15.31
N LYS A 140 -15.49 21.48 15.05
CA LYS A 140 -16.92 21.61 14.73
C LYS A 140 -17.19 21.70 13.23
N ALA A 141 -16.16 21.86 12.41
CA ALA A 141 -16.25 21.92 10.95
C ALA A 141 -16.46 20.52 10.38
#